data_AF-A0AAQ4FN88-F1
#
_entry.id   AF-A0AAQ4FN88-F1
#
_cell.length_a   1.000
_cell.length_b   1.000
_cell.length_c   1.000
_cell.angle_alpha   90.00
_cell.angle_beta   90.00
_cell.angle_gamma   90.00
#
_symmetry.space_group_name_H-M   'P 1'
#
loop_
_entity.id
_entity.type
_entity.pdbx_description
1 polymer ?
#
loop_
_entity_poly.entity_id
_entity_poly.type
_entity_poly.pdbx_seq_one_letter_code
_entity_poly.pdbx_strand_id
1 'polypeptide(L)'
;METLLEQQRRYHEERERLIDAQTKEMLHKKSTNREQINSDHRLKILLDRYMECTSTLKELYEDRDGLRKEEIAALSGPNEFAEFYSRLRAIKEFHRKHPNERVDYLSYLSSFDQLFDIPKDKKNSEYKKYLDCLLDYLQDYTLRVKPLLDISQ
;
A
#
# COMPACT_ATOMS: atom_id res chain seq x y z
N MET A 1 10.87 20.91 -2.50
CA MET A 1 9.91 20.78 -3.61
C MET A 1 10.27 19.49 -4.32
N GLU A 2 9.37 18.51 -4.28
CA GLU A 2 9.64 17.15 -4.76
C GLU A 2 9.12 17.05 -6.21
N THR A 3 10.02 16.79 -7.16
CA THR A 3 9.66 16.81 -8.58
C THR A 3 8.89 15.53 -8.96
N LEU A 4 8.16 15.55 -10.08
CA LEU A 4 7.32 14.42 -10.48
C LEU A 4 8.16 13.17 -10.78
N LEU A 5 9.36 13.34 -11.35
CA LEU A 5 10.30 12.23 -11.55
C LEU A 5 10.87 11.68 -10.23
N GLU A 6 11.09 12.53 -9.21
CA GLU A 6 11.52 12.05 -7.89
C GLU A 6 10.37 11.35 -7.14
N GLN A 7 9.14 11.83 -7.28
CA GLN A 7 7.95 11.12 -6.78
C GLN A 7 7.80 9.74 -7.44
N GLN A 8 7.95 9.64 -8.77
CA GLN A 8 7.98 8.35 -9.48
C GLN A 8 9.10 7.44 -8.96
N ARG A 9 10.33 7.97 -8.80
CA ARG A 9 11.47 7.23 -8.23
C ARG A 9 11.15 6.69 -6.82
N ARG A 10 10.57 7.52 -5.95
CA ARG A 10 10.16 7.15 -4.59
C ARG A 10 9.10 6.05 -4.60
N TYR A 11 8.07 6.13 -5.44
CA TYR A 11 7.03 5.09 -5.53
C TYR A 11 7.56 3.77 -6.10
N HIS A 12 8.54 3.79 -7.02
CA HIS A 12 9.24 2.58 -7.45
C HIS A 12 10.08 1.97 -6.31
N GLU A 13 10.84 2.79 -5.57
CA GLU A 13 11.64 2.33 -4.43
C GLU A 13 10.77 1.79 -3.29
N GLU A 14 9.62 2.42 -3.01
CA GLU A 14 8.63 1.92 -2.05
C GLU A 14 8.08 0.56 -2.48
N ARG A 15 7.73 0.39 -3.77
CA ARG A 15 7.26 -0.89 -4.33
C ARG A 15 8.30 -2.02 -4.21
N GLU A 16 9.58 -1.75 -4.46
CA GLU A 16 10.63 -2.77 -4.24
C GLU A 16 10.82 -3.12 -2.76
N ARG A 17 10.82 -2.12 -1.86
CA ARG A 17 10.90 -2.35 -0.40
C ARG A 17 9.72 -3.17 0.12
N LEU A 18 8.52 -2.97 -0.43
CA LEU A 18 7.32 -3.77 -0.10
C LEU A 18 7.46 -5.22 -0.58
N ILE A 19 7.95 -5.45 -1.80
CA ILE A 19 8.22 -6.81 -2.33
C ILE A 19 9.29 -7.53 -1.50
N ASP A 20 10.37 -6.84 -1.12
CA ASP A 20 11.41 -7.38 -0.25
C ASP A 20 10.87 -7.74 1.15
N ALA A 21 10.07 -6.86 1.76
CA ALA A 21 9.40 -7.12 3.03
C ALA A 21 8.43 -8.31 2.95
N GLN A 22 7.61 -8.38 1.89
CA GLN A 22 6.73 -9.52 1.62
C GLN A 22 7.52 -10.82 1.46
N THR A 23 8.58 -10.80 0.66
CA THR A 23 9.42 -11.98 0.40
C THR A 23 10.05 -12.50 1.70
N LYS A 24 10.58 -11.60 2.54
CA LYS A 24 11.15 -11.94 3.86
C LYS A 24 10.10 -12.49 4.82
N GLU A 25 8.92 -11.87 4.89
CA GLU A 25 7.80 -12.32 5.72
C GLU A 25 7.25 -13.68 5.24
N MET A 26 7.18 -13.94 3.93
CA MET A 26 6.82 -15.24 3.37
C MET A 26 7.87 -16.32 3.71
N LEU A 27 9.16 -16.03 3.51
CA LEU A 27 10.26 -16.96 3.78
C LEU A 27 10.45 -17.28 5.28
N HIS A 28 10.05 -16.38 6.18
CA HIS A 28 10.10 -16.64 7.62
C HIS A 28 9.22 -17.85 7.98
N LYS A 29 9.76 -18.82 8.73
CA LYS A 29 9.01 -20.02 9.16
C LYS A 29 8.10 -19.68 10.36
N LYS A 30 6.81 -19.93 10.21
CA LYS A 30 5.81 -19.79 11.28
C LYS A 30 5.70 -21.11 12.03
N SER A 31 5.65 -21.06 13.36
CA SER A 31 5.62 -22.25 14.22
C SER A 31 4.22 -22.58 14.74
N THR A 32 3.33 -21.58 14.80
CA THR A 32 1.93 -21.73 15.23
C THR A 32 0.95 -21.15 14.21
N ASN A 33 -0.30 -21.67 14.19
CA ASN A 33 -1.36 -21.14 13.34
C ASN A 33 -1.64 -19.65 13.60
N ARG A 34 -1.41 -19.17 14.83
CA ARG A 34 -1.53 -17.75 15.20
C ARG A 34 -0.42 -16.91 14.55
N GLU A 35 0.81 -17.40 14.49
CA GLU A 35 1.90 -16.74 13.74
C GLU A 35 1.64 -16.73 12.24
N GLN A 36 1.06 -17.80 11.70
CA GLN A 36 0.64 -17.88 10.30
C GLN A 36 -0.40 -16.81 9.97
N ILE A 37 -1.54 -16.78 10.66
CA ILE A 37 -2.60 -15.78 10.45
C ILE A 37 -2.07 -14.36 10.65
N ASN A 38 -1.26 -14.11 11.69
CA ASN A 38 -0.64 -12.80 11.91
C ASN A 38 0.35 -12.40 10.80
N SER A 39 1.03 -13.37 10.17
CA SER A 39 1.92 -13.14 9.02
C SER A 39 1.12 -12.83 7.76
N ASP A 40 0.07 -13.59 7.48
CA ASP A 40 -0.78 -13.41 6.32
C ASP A 40 -1.50 -12.05 6.36
N HIS A 41 -1.91 -11.57 7.54
CA HIS A 41 -2.40 -10.20 7.73
C HIS A 41 -1.33 -9.13 7.45
N ARG A 42 -0.07 -9.32 7.88
CA ARG A 42 1.02 -8.38 7.54
C ARG A 42 1.28 -8.36 6.03
N LEU A 43 1.29 -9.53 5.40
CA LEU A 43 1.44 -9.66 3.95
C LEU A 43 0.31 -8.96 3.19
N LYS A 44 -0.94 -9.05 3.66
CA LYS A 44 -2.08 -8.32 3.08
C LYS A 44 -1.92 -6.80 3.18
N ILE A 45 -1.52 -6.27 4.33
CA ILE A 45 -1.26 -4.82 4.51
C ILE A 45 -0.15 -4.34 3.57
N LEU A 46 0.95 -5.11 3.43
CA LEU A 46 2.02 -4.81 2.48
C LEU A 46 1.54 -4.84 1.01
N LEU A 47 0.63 -5.78 0.68
CA LEU A 47 0.05 -5.90 -0.66
C LEU A 47 -0.91 -4.76 -0.99
N ASP A 48 -1.77 -4.38 -0.06
CA ASP A 48 -2.70 -3.25 -0.23
C ASP A 48 -1.93 -1.95 -0.47
N ARG A 49 -0.89 -1.69 0.32
CA ARG A 49 0.01 -0.55 0.11
C ARG A 49 0.75 -0.63 -1.23
N TYR A 50 1.21 -1.82 -1.64
CA TYR A 50 1.83 -2.01 -2.95
C TYR A 50 0.87 -1.71 -4.11
N MET A 51 -0.41 -2.10 -3.99
CA MET A 51 -1.45 -1.83 -4.98
C MET A 51 -1.83 -0.34 -5.02
N GLU A 52 -1.88 0.33 -3.87
CA GLU A 52 -2.04 1.80 -3.78
C GLU A 52 -0.89 2.51 -4.50
N CYS A 53 0.36 2.26 -4.11
CA CYS A 53 1.55 2.84 -4.75
C CYS A 53 1.62 2.55 -6.25
N THR A 54 1.21 1.35 -6.69
CA THR A 54 1.15 0.98 -8.12
C THR A 54 0.06 1.74 -8.87
N SER A 55 -1.08 2.00 -8.23
CA SER A 55 -2.20 2.75 -8.81
C SER A 55 -1.85 4.24 -8.96
N THR A 56 -1.33 4.88 -7.91
CA THR A 56 -0.84 6.26 -7.99
C THR A 56 0.29 6.39 -9.01
N LEU A 57 1.28 5.48 -9.01
CA LEU A 57 2.36 5.46 -10.01
C LEU A 57 1.82 5.39 -11.44
N LYS A 58 0.78 4.58 -11.70
CA LYS A 58 0.12 4.51 -13.02
C LYS A 58 -0.48 5.85 -13.42
N GLU A 59 -1.19 6.53 -12.53
CA GLU A 59 -1.77 7.85 -12.79
C GLU A 59 -0.68 8.91 -13.09
N LEU A 60 0.44 8.88 -12.34
CA LEU A 60 1.60 9.74 -12.60
C LEU A 60 2.31 9.42 -13.94
N TYR A 61 2.07 8.26 -14.54
CA TYR A 61 2.55 7.91 -15.89
C TYR A 61 1.53 8.21 -17.01
N GLU A 62 0.26 8.45 -16.70
CA GLU A 62 -0.75 8.88 -17.68
C GLU A 62 -0.56 10.34 -18.13
N ASP A 63 0.24 11.14 -17.39
CA ASP A 63 0.74 12.47 -17.78
C ASP A 63 -0.37 13.42 -18.30
N ARG A 64 -1.55 13.37 -17.66
CA ARG A 64 -2.79 14.02 -18.11
C ARG A 64 -2.70 15.55 -18.15
N ASP A 65 -1.77 16.12 -17.40
CA ASP A 65 -1.43 17.55 -17.34
C ASP A 65 -0.18 17.92 -18.16
N GLY A 66 0.57 16.93 -18.64
CA GLY A 66 1.82 17.11 -19.39
C GLY A 66 3.04 17.48 -18.54
N LEU A 67 2.92 17.57 -17.21
CA LEU A 67 3.99 18.04 -16.34
C LEU A 67 5.22 17.13 -16.36
N ARG A 68 5.05 15.83 -16.65
CA ARG A 68 6.18 14.89 -16.78
C ARG A 68 6.97 15.17 -18.05
N LYS A 69 6.27 15.46 -19.15
CA LYS A 69 6.89 15.87 -20.42
C LYS A 69 7.62 17.21 -20.28
N GLU A 70 7.06 18.17 -19.55
CA GLU A 70 7.73 19.44 -19.24
C GLU A 70 8.97 19.26 -18.36
N GLU A 71 8.90 18.43 -17.31
CA GLU A 71 10.06 18.16 -16.45
C GLU A 71 11.19 17.45 -17.22
N ILE A 72 10.87 16.49 -18.09
CA ILE A 72 11.84 15.83 -18.97
C ILE A 72 12.45 16.83 -19.96
N ALA A 73 11.65 17.72 -20.56
CA ALA A 73 12.16 18.75 -21.45
C ALA A 73 13.07 19.77 -20.74
N ALA A 74 12.79 20.10 -19.48
CA ALA A 74 13.65 20.96 -18.66
C ALA A 74 15.00 20.30 -18.32
N LEU A 75 15.03 18.97 -18.15
CA LEU A 75 16.26 18.20 -17.95
C LEU A 75 17.11 18.03 -19.22
N SER A 76 16.52 18.21 -20.40
CA SER A 76 17.20 18.12 -21.72
C SER A 76 17.19 19.46 -22.50
N GLY A 77 17.11 20.57 -21.78
CA GLY A 77 17.20 21.94 -22.32
C GLY A 77 18.60 22.56 -22.10
N PRO A 78 18.94 23.70 -22.74
CA PRO A 78 20.32 24.22 -22.82
C PRO A 78 21.11 24.46 -21.52
N ASN A 79 20.48 24.33 -20.34
CA ASN A 79 21.08 24.51 -19.02
C ASN A 79 21.14 23.20 -18.19
N GLU A 80 21.08 22.01 -18.81
CA GLU A 80 21.00 20.67 -18.18
C GLU A 80 21.85 20.55 -16.89
N PHE A 81 23.14 20.91 -16.98
CA PHE A 81 24.10 20.79 -15.87
C PHE A 81 23.74 21.67 -14.67
N ALA A 82 23.25 22.90 -14.88
CA ALA A 82 22.89 23.82 -13.80
C ALA A 82 21.65 23.32 -13.06
N GLU A 83 20.65 22.84 -13.79
CA GLU A 83 19.43 22.24 -13.24
C GLU A 83 19.74 20.93 -12.48
N PHE A 84 20.59 20.07 -13.06
CA PHE A 84 21.07 18.84 -12.42
C PHE A 84 21.78 19.13 -11.09
N TYR A 85 22.72 20.07 -11.04
CA TYR A 85 23.43 20.41 -9.80
C TYR A 85 22.52 21.09 -8.75
N SER A 86 21.49 21.83 -9.19
CA SER A 86 20.45 22.39 -8.31
C SER A 86 19.64 21.28 -7.62
N ARG A 87 19.08 20.35 -8.42
CA ARG A 87 18.30 19.20 -7.94
C ARG A 87 19.13 18.26 -7.06
N LEU A 88 20.36 17.94 -7.48
CA LEU A 88 21.28 17.10 -6.71
C LEU A 88 21.63 17.71 -5.35
N ARG A 89 21.74 19.04 -5.25
CA ARG A 89 21.92 19.75 -3.97
C ARG A 89 20.68 19.62 -3.09
N ALA A 90 19.48 19.83 -3.64
CA ALA A 90 18.22 19.71 -2.90
C ALA A 90 17.99 18.28 -2.37
N ILE A 91 18.22 17.24 -3.18
CA ILE A 91 18.10 15.82 -2.79
C ILE A 91 19.10 15.48 -1.67
N LYS A 92 20.38 15.88 -1.81
CA LYS A 92 21.39 15.67 -0.76
C LYS A 92 21.05 16.42 0.54
N GLU A 93 20.47 17.61 0.44
CA GLU A 93 20.04 18.35 1.62
C GLU A 93 18.80 17.75 2.29
N PHE A 94 17.86 17.18 1.53
CA PHE A 94 16.71 16.45 2.05
C PHE A 94 17.15 15.20 2.82
N HIS A 95 17.91 14.29 2.20
CA HIS A 95 18.40 13.09 2.90
C HIS A 95 19.25 13.40 4.14
N ARG A 96 20.02 14.51 4.13
CA ARG A 96 20.77 14.98 5.30
C ARG A 96 19.88 15.48 6.44
N LYS A 97 18.70 16.04 6.15
CA LYS A 97 17.71 16.51 7.14
C LYS A 97 16.78 15.39 7.63
N HIS A 98 16.53 14.37 6.79
CA HIS A 98 15.58 13.30 7.03
C HIS A 98 16.24 11.89 7.10
N PRO A 99 17.28 11.67 7.93
CA PRO A 99 18.06 10.41 7.91
C PRO A 99 17.31 9.18 8.46
N ASN A 100 16.17 9.37 9.11
CA ASN A 100 15.36 8.32 9.75
C ASN A 100 13.86 8.49 9.44
N GLU A 101 13.50 8.99 8.25
CA GLU A 101 12.10 9.17 7.88
C GLU A 101 11.36 7.83 7.81
N ARG A 102 10.45 7.63 8.77
CA ARG A 102 9.62 6.44 8.93
C ARG A 102 8.16 6.86 8.89
N VAL A 103 7.39 6.21 8.03
CA VAL A 103 5.92 6.34 8.00
C VAL A 103 5.37 5.86 9.34
N ASP A 104 4.52 6.68 9.98
CA ASP A 104 3.99 6.39 11.31
C ASP A 104 2.85 5.36 11.26
N TYR A 105 3.25 4.09 11.38
CA TYR A 105 2.34 2.95 11.52
C TYR A 105 1.67 2.88 12.91
N LEU A 106 2.15 3.63 13.92
CA LEU A 106 1.70 3.51 15.31
C LEU A 106 0.48 4.38 15.62
N SER A 107 0.37 5.60 15.06
CA SER A 107 -0.83 6.43 15.27
C SER A 107 -2.11 5.78 14.73
N TYR A 108 -2.01 5.04 13.61
CA TYR A 108 -3.13 4.30 13.00
C TYR A 108 -3.66 3.16 13.90
N LEU A 109 -2.79 2.53 14.71
CA LEU A 109 -3.15 1.42 15.59
C LEU A 109 -3.96 1.83 16.85
N SER A 110 -4.30 3.10 17.00
CA SER A 110 -4.93 3.64 18.22
C SER A 110 -6.45 3.43 18.32
N SER A 111 -7.16 3.16 17.21
CA SER A 111 -8.65 3.20 17.21
C SER A 111 -9.34 2.52 16.00
N PHE A 112 -9.36 1.17 15.95
CA PHE A 112 -10.03 0.41 14.86
C PHE A 112 -10.36 -1.07 15.23
N ASP A 113 -11.60 -1.43 15.65
CA ASP A 113 -11.93 -2.77 16.25
C ASP A 113 -13.39 -3.31 16.09
N GLN A 114 -13.56 -4.66 16.04
CA GLN A 114 -14.76 -5.59 16.18
C GLN A 114 -16.02 -5.59 15.24
N LEU A 115 -16.52 -6.81 14.83
CA LEU A 115 -17.73 -7.10 13.98
C LEU A 115 -18.40 -8.54 14.23
N PHE A 116 -19.10 -9.13 13.22
CA PHE A 116 -19.38 -10.58 12.88
C PHE A 116 -20.56 -11.48 13.49
N ASP A 117 -21.47 -12.13 12.68
CA ASP A 117 -22.22 -13.44 12.94
C ASP A 117 -22.71 -14.33 11.67
N ILE A 118 -23.20 -15.61 11.82
CA ILE A 118 -23.50 -16.78 10.86
C ILE A 118 -24.97 -17.21 10.34
N PRO A 119 -25.37 -17.22 9.03
CA PRO A 119 -26.72 -17.29 8.36
C PRO A 119 -27.11 -18.68 7.72
N LYS A 120 -27.81 -18.92 6.56
CA LYS A 120 -28.46 -18.14 5.42
C LYS A 120 -29.80 -18.74 4.90
N ASP A 121 -30.61 -19.42 5.72
CA ASP A 121 -31.63 -20.38 5.23
C ASP A 121 -33.12 -19.98 5.31
N LYS A 122 -33.71 -19.99 6.52
CA LYS A 122 -35.14 -20.02 6.95
C LYS A 122 -35.91 -18.68 6.84
N LYS A 123 -35.86 -18.03 5.67
CA LYS A 123 -36.18 -16.60 5.40
C LYS A 123 -37.62 -16.09 5.66
N ASN A 124 -37.85 -15.42 6.80
CA ASN A 124 -38.78 -14.28 6.93
C ASN A 124 -37.98 -12.94 7.05
N SER A 125 -38.60 -11.79 7.34
CA SER A 125 -37.87 -10.49 7.39
C SER A 125 -36.86 -10.39 8.54
N GLU A 126 -37.24 -10.79 9.76
CA GLU A 126 -36.33 -10.82 10.92
C GLU A 126 -35.25 -11.87 10.72
N TYR A 127 -35.61 -13.00 10.12
CA TYR A 127 -34.63 -13.99 9.73
C TYR A 127 -33.70 -13.43 8.64
N LYS A 128 -34.17 -12.65 7.66
CA LYS A 128 -33.32 -11.98 6.65
C LYS A 128 -32.37 -10.98 7.30
N LYS A 129 -32.77 -10.25 8.36
CA LYS A 129 -31.81 -9.50 9.20
C LYS A 129 -30.80 -10.46 9.84
N TYR A 130 -31.25 -11.53 10.50
CA TYR A 130 -30.41 -12.66 10.94
C TYR A 130 -29.71 -13.41 9.77
N LEU A 131 -29.82 -12.95 8.51
CA LEU A 131 -29.04 -13.46 7.39
C LEU A 131 -28.09 -12.43 6.79
N ASP A 132 -28.28 -11.15 7.07
CA ASP A 132 -27.54 -10.02 6.48
C ASP A 132 -26.76 -9.24 7.56
N CYS A 133 -27.21 -9.21 8.82
CA CYS A 133 -26.33 -9.05 10.01
C CYS A 133 -25.42 -10.27 10.21
N LEU A 134 -25.68 -11.28 9.39
CA LEU A 134 -24.91 -12.48 9.25
C LEU A 134 -24.53 -12.61 7.76
N LEU A 135 -23.85 -13.69 7.35
CA LEU A 135 -23.04 -13.81 6.12
C LEU A 135 -21.75 -13.02 6.21
N ASP A 136 -21.84 -11.75 6.59
CA ASP A 136 -20.71 -10.86 6.78
C ASP A 136 -19.64 -11.51 7.69
N TYR A 137 -19.97 -12.49 8.56
CA TYR A 137 -18.96 -13.26 9.32
C TYR A 137 -18.20 -14.33 8.57
N LEU A 138 -18.74 -15.20 7.69
CA LEU A 138 -17.87 -16.13 6.92
C LEU A 138 -17.32 -15.46 5.68
N GLN A 139 -17.87 -14.31 5.25
CA GLN A 139 -17.14 -13.40 4.37
C GLN A 139 -15.92 -12.83 5.12
N ASP A 140 -16.11 -12.15 6.24
CA ASP A 140 -15.04 -11.51 7.02
C ASP A 140 -14.19 -12.49 7.88
N TYR A 141 -14.65 -13.71 8.13
CA TYR A 141 -13.85 -14.82 8.68
C TYR A 141 -13.04 -15.48 7.59
N THR A 142 -13.56 -15.63 6.36
CA THR A 142 -12.71 -16.06 5.24
C THR A 142 -11.62 -15.02 4.98
N LEU A 143 -11.94 -13.72 5.06
CA LEU A 143 -10.94 -12.65 5.05
C LEU A 143 -9.98 -12.72 6.25
N ARG A 144 -10.44 -12.99 7.50
CA ARG A 144 -9.53 -13.21 8.66
C ARG A 144 -8.61 -14.43 8.51
N VAL A 145 -9.13 -15.58 8.11
CA VAL A 145 -8.37 -16.85 8.11
C VAL A 145 -7.63 -17.12 6.80
N LYS A 146 -7.92 -16.32 5.75
CA LYS A 146 -7.23 -16.30 4.46
C LYS A 146 -7.14 -14.86 3.91
N PRO A 147 -6.43 -13.93 4.59
CA PRO A 147 -6.37 -12.53 4.17
C PRO A 147 -5.63 -12.31 2.84
N LEU A 148 -4.96 -13.34 2.32
CA LEU A 148 -4.32 -13.38 1.01
C LEU A 148 -5.20 -14.00 -0.09
N LEU A 149 -6.44 -14.38 0.21
CA LEU A 149 -7.42 -14.79 -0.80
C LEU A 149 -8.05 -13.54 -1.41
N ASP A 150 -7.91 -13.38 -2.73
CA ASP A 150 -8.67 -12.38 -3.48
C ASP A 150 -10.15 -12.81 -3.55
N ILE A 151 -11.04 -11.88 -3.22
CA ILE A 151 -12.50 -12.05 -3.23
C ILE A 151 -13.17 -10.95 -4.09
N SER A 152 -12.43 -10.37 -5.04
CA SER A 152 -12.89 -9.30 -5.94
C SER A 152 -13.23 -9.77 -7.38
N GLN A 153 -13.49 -11.08 -7.54
CA GLN A 153 -13.94 -11.72 -8.79
C GLN A 153 -15.37 -12.25 -8.69
#